data_AF-A0A916VLF6-F1
#
_entry.id   AF-A0A916VLF6-F1
#
_cell.length_a   1.000
_cell.length_b   1.000
_cell.length_c   1.000
_cell.angle_alpha   90.00
_cell.angle_beta   90.00
_cell.angle_gamma   90.00
#
_symmetry.space_group_name_H-M   'P 1'
#
loop_
_entity.id
_entity.type
_entity.pdbx_description
1 polymer ?
#
loop_
_entity_poly.entity_id
_entity_poly.type
_entity_poly.pdbx_seq_one_letter_code
_entity_poly.pdbx_strand_id
1 'polypeptide(L)'
;MIAGGGGADRFIFRGAEADAQIVDFEDGKDLIHIVDAADQFSDLQIDRGVGYLDVTLAGTAGTELRLRLIDPASELTLTAEDFDFG
;
A
#
# COMPACT_ATOMS: atom_id res chain seq x y z
N MET A 1 7.74 -9.81 1.58
CA MET A 1 8.40 -8.89 0.64
C MET A 1 7.96 -9.26 -0.76
N ILE A 2 7.44 -8.29 -1.50
CA ILE A 2 6.92 -8.38 -2.86
C ILE A 2 7.66 -7.30 -3.67
N ALA A 3 8.08 -7.61 -4.90
CA ALA A 3 8.75 -6.65 -5.78
C ALA A 3 7.92 -6.50 -7.06
N GLY A 4 7.68 -5.27 -7.52
CA GLY A 4 7.00 -5.01 -8.79
C GLY A 4 7.93 -5.31 -9.97
N GLY A 5 9.15 -4.77 -9.91
CA GLY A 5 10.06 -4.76 -11.04
C GLY A 5 9.83 -3.49 -11.85
N GLY A 6 10.13 -3.53 -13.16
CA GLY A 6 9.82 -2.41 -14.04
C GLY A 6 8.52 -2.68 -14.80
N GLY A 7 7.63 -1.69 -14.88
CA GLY A 7 6.36 -1.86 -15.56
C GLY A 7 5.24 -1.04 -14.94
N ALA A 8 4.02 -1.54 -15.08
CA ALA A 8 2.85 -1.07 -14.34
C ALA A 8 2.30 -2.27 -13.59
N ASP A 9 2.68 -2.40 -12.32
CA ASP A 9 2.41 -3.55 -11.48
C ASP A 9 1.17 -3.34 -10.62
N ARG A 10 0.47 -4.45 -10.31
CA ARG A 10 -0.69 -4.45 -9.42
C ARG A 10 -0.44 -5.35 -8.22
N PHE A 11 -0.31 -4.74 -7.04
CA PHE A 11 -0.13 -5.45 -5.78
C PHE A 11 -1.49 -5.73 -5.16
N ILE A 12 -1.85 -7.01 -5.02
CA ILE A 12 -3.19 -7.42 -4.59
C ILE A 12 -3.13 -7.95 -3.15
N PHE A 13 -3.90 -7.34 -2.27
CA PHE A 13 -4.06 -7.74 -0.86
C PHE A 13 -5.52 -8.04 -0.56
N ARG A 14 -5.80 -9.03 0.31
CA ARG A 14 -7.18 -9.32 0.75
C ARG A 14 -7.28 -9.16 2.26
N GLY A 15 -8.15 -8.26 2.73
CA GLY A 15 -8.41 -8.05 4.17
C GLY A 15 -7.16 -7.65 4.98
N ALA A 16 -7.13 -8.03 6.26
CA ALA A 16 -5.97 -7.84 7.16
C ALA A 16 -4.87 -8.90 6.95
N GLU A 17 -4.56 -9.22 5.70
CA GLU A 17 -3.39 -10.06 5.42
C GLU A 17 -2.12 -9.38 5.94
N ALA A 18 -1.25 -10.21 6.52
CA ALA A 18 -0.11 -9.80 7.35
C ALA A 18 0.76 -8.69 6.73
N ASP A 19 1.34 -7.85 7.61
CA ASP A 19 2.29 -6.79 7.29
C ASP A 19 3.18 -7.13 6.09
N ALA A 20 3.01 -6.39 4.99
CA ALA A 20 3.72 -6.62 3.75
C ALA A 20 4.75 -5.53 3.47
N GLN A 21 5.78 -5.89 2.72
CA GLN A 21 6.77 -4.95 2.21
C GLN A 21 6.75 -5.02 0.69
N ILE A 22 6.62 -3.87 0.04
CA ILE A 22 6.70 -3.70 -1.41
C ILE A 22 8.03 -3.01 -1.71
N VAL A 23 8.78 -3.54 -2.67
CA VAL A 23 10.05 -2.96 -3.14
C VAL A 23 9.87 -2.54 -4.60
N ASP A 24 10.51 -1.44 -4.96
CA ASP A 24 10.48 -0.84 -6.29
C ASP A 24 9.06 -0.47 -6.74
N PHE A 25 8.25 0.07 -5.83
CA PHE A 25 6.96 0.65 -6.21
C PHE A 25 7.19 1.92 -7.03
N GLU A 26 6.56 2.02 -8.20
CA GLU A 26 6.63 3.19 -9.08
C GLU A 26 5.35 4.03 -8.97
N ASP A 27 5.46 5.21 -8.34
CA ASP A 27 4.35 6.16 -8.22
C ASP A 27 3.78 6.55 -9.60
N GLY A 28 2.44 6.65 -9.69
CA GLY A 28 1.71 6.94 -10.93
C GLY A 28 1.76 5.85 -12.00
N LYS A 29 2.34 4.68 -11.73
CA LYS A 29 2.37 3.52 -12.63
C LYS A 29 1.85 2.26 -11.97
N ASP A 30 2.33 1.98 -10.78
CA ASP A 30 1.91 0.85 -9.98
C ASP A 30 0.66 1.16 -9.19
N LEU A 31 -0.07 0.11 -8.80
CA LEU A 31 -1.33 0.26 -8.09
C LEU A 31 -1.45 -0.78 -6.97
N ILE A 32 -1.90 -0.31 -5.80
CA ILE A 32 -2.22 -1.18 -4.66
C ILE A 32 -3.72 -1.46 -4.73
N HIS A 33 -4.06 -2.72 -4.92
CA HIS A 33 -5.44 -3.17 -4.96
C HIS A 33 -5.78 -3.99 -3.73
N ILE A 34 -6.85 -3.60 -3.05
CA ILE A 34 -7.30 -4.25 -1.84
C ILE A 34 -8.68 -4.82 -2.11
N VAL A 35 -8.76 -6.15 -2.11
CA VAL A 35 -9.94 -6.91 -2.50
C VAL A 35 -10.85 -7.12 -1.31
N ASP A 36 -12.16 -7.07 -1.56
CA ASP A 36 -13.21 -7.30 -0.57
C ASP A 36 -13.20 -6.23 0.54
N ALA A 37 -12.74 -5.02 0.23
CA ALA A 37 -12.29 -4.02 1.21
C ALA A 37 -13.14 -2.75 1.28
N ALA A 38 -14.09 -2.57 0.36
CA ALA A 38 -14.91 -1.36 0.23
C ALA A 38 -15.58 -0.88 1.53
N ASP A 39 -15.91 -1.80 2.44
CA ASP A 39 -16.50 -1.49 3.76
C ASP A 39 -15.58 -1.87 4.95
N GLN A 40 -14.38 -2.40 4.68
CA GLN A 40 -13.49 -2.89 5.72
C GLN A 40 -12.64 -1.77 6.30
N PHE A 41 -12.08 -0.89 5.47
CA PHE A 41 -11.17 0.18 5.89
C PHE A 41 -11.84 1.54 5.83
N SER A 42 -11.66 2.35 6.88
CA SER A 42 -12.26 3.69 7.00
C SER A 42 -11.23 4.79 7.18
N ASP A 43 -9.97 4.43 7.40
CA ASP A 43 -8.89 5.38 7.65
C ASP A 43 -7.60 4.92 6.96
N LEU A 44 -6.90 5.87 6.36
CA LEU A 44 -5.63 5.69 5.66
C LEU A 44 -4.62 6.63 6.30
N GLN A 45 -3.59 6.05 6.92
CA GLN A 45 -2.44 6.76 7.44
C GLN A 45 -1.22 6.44 6.60
N ILE A 46 -0.47 7.48 6.22
CA ILE A 46 0.81 7.35 5.51
C ILE A 46 1.86 8.09 6.34
N ASP A 47 2.86 7.35 6.84
CA ASP A 47 4.03 7.88 7.54
C ASP A 47 5.27 7.81 6.64
N ARG A 48 6.02 8.90 6.59
CA ARG A 48 7.16 9.04 5.69
C ARG A 48 8.47 8.84 6.43
N GLY A 49 9.19 7.80 6.04
CA GLY A 49 10.56 7.54 6.46
C GLY A 49 11.59 7.97 5.42
N VAL A 50 12.87 7.86 5.77
CA VAL A 50 13.96 7.99 4.80
C VAL A 50 14.09 6.67 4.05
N GLY A 51 13.81 6.67 2.75
CA GLY A 51 13.89 5.49 1.89
C GLY A 51 12.68 4.55 1.94
N TYR A 52 11.60 4.95 2.62
CA TYR A 52 10.37 4.16 2.71
C TYR A 52 9.14 4.98 3.09
N LEU A 53 7.96 4.42 2.81
CA LEU A 53 6.66 4.86 3.30
C LEU A 53 6.01 3.72 4.08
N ASP A 54 5.56 4.01 5.31
CA ASP A 54 4.69 3.10 6.05
C ASP A 54 3.24 3.53 5.83
N VAL A 55 2.43 2.61 5.32
CA VAL A 55 1.01 2.78 5.05
C VAL A 55 0.24 1.89 6.01
N THR A 56 -0.66 2.50 6.76
CA THR A 56 -1.61 1.79 7.62
C THR A 56 -3.01 2.07 7.15
N LEU A 57 -3.74 1.00 6.85
CA LEU A 57 -5.16 1.04 6.58
C LEU A 57 -5.90 0.45 7.77
N ALA A 58 -6.60 1.31 8.51
CA ALA A 58 -7.36 0.92 9.68
C ALA A 58 -8.83 0.74 9.33
N GLY A 59 -9.37 -0.37 9.81
CA GLY A 59 -10.70 -0.83 9.49
C GLY A 59 -11.60 -1.04 10.69
N THR A 60 -12.82 -1.47 10.40
CA THR A 60 -13.80 -1.79 11.44
C THR A 60 -13.38 -3.06 12.20
N ALA A 61 -13.86 -3.19 13.44
CA ALA A 61 -13.59 -4.33 14.31
C ALA A 61 -12.09 -4.65 14.57
N GLY A 62 -11.20 -3.65 14.44
CA GLY A 62 -9.76 -3.81 14.71
C GLY A 62 -8.97 -4.42 13.55
N THR A 63 -9.56 -4.47 12.36
CA THR A 63 -8.88 -4.87 11.11
C THR A 63 -7.81 -3.83 10.77
N GLU A 64 -6.58 -4.26 10.50
CA GLU A 64 -5.49 -3.36 10.11
C GLU A 64 -4.66 -4.03 9.03
N LEU A 65 -4.36 -3.30 7.95
CA LEU A 65 -3.38 -3.69 6.94
C LEU A 65 -2.21 -2.72 7.03
N ARG A 66 -1.00 -3.26 7.17
CA ARG A 66 0.24 -2.48 7.16
C ARG A 66 1.06 -2.83 5.94
N LEU A 67 1.41 -1.82 5.17
CA LEU A 67 2.30 -1.96 4.02
C LEU A 67 3.50 -1.04 4.25
N ARG A 68 4.69 -1.55 3.98
CA ARG A 68 5.89 -0.73 3.86
C ARG A 68 6.32 -0.70 2.41
N LEU A 69 6.26 0.46 1.78
CA LEU A 69 6.79 0.67 0.44
C LEU A 69 8.23 1.15 0.58
N ILE A 70 9.17 0.38 0.06
CA ILE A 70 10.58 0.73 0.03
C ILE A 70 10.84 1.47 -1.27
N ASP A 71 11.24 2.73 -1.12
CA ASP A 71 11.67 3.57 -2.22
C ASP A 71 13.04 4.16 -1.89
N PRO A 72 14.11 3.55 -2.40
CA PRO A 72 15.46 4.04 -2.15
C PRO A 72 15.72 5.44 -2.72
N ALA A 73 14.91 5.94 -3.65
CA ALA A 73 15.00 7.29 -4.20
C ALA A 73 14.25 8.33 -3.34
N SER A 74 13.33 7.90 -2.47
CA SER A 74 12.48 8.77 -1.62
C SER A 74 11.66 9.79 -2.42
N GLU A 75 11.24 9.43 -3.63
CA GLU A 75 10.40 10.22 -4.54
C GLU A 75 8.92 9.84 -4.48
N LEU A 76 8.54 8.78 -3.77
CA LEU A 76 7.14 8.36 -3.66
C LEU A 76 6.24 9.44 -3.05
N THR A 77 5.20 9.82 -3.78
CA THR A 77 4.14 10.73 -3.35
C THR A 77 2.79 10.05 -3.29
N LEU A 78 2.71 8.93 -2.56
CA LEU A 78 1.45 8.22 -2.35
C LEU A 78 0.34 9.12 -1.79
N THR A 79 -0.84 8.96 -2.37
CA THR A 79 -2.11 9.53 -1.98
C THR A 79 -3.16 8.42 -1.86
N ALA A 80 -4.38 8.78 -1.48
CA ALA A 80 -5.50 7.83 -1.46
C ALA A 80 -5.86 7.32 -2.87
N GLU A 81 -5.49 8.03 -3.95
CA GLU A 81 -5.82 7.65 -5.33
C GLU A 81 -5.01 6.44 -5.83
N ASP A 82 -3.89 6.13 -5.18
CA ASP A 82 -3.03 4.98 -5.49
C ASP A 82 -3.58 3.65 -4.93
N PHE A 83 -4.70 3.73 -4.20
CA PHE A 83 -5.38 2.60 -3.58
C PHE A 83 -6.74 2.35 -4.24
N ASP A 84 -6.90 1.16 -4.79
CA ASP A 84 -8.17 0.66 -5.34
C ASP A 84 -8.82 -0.30 -4.35
N PHE A 85 -9.91 0.13 -3.71
CA PHE A 85 -10.71 -0.67 -2.78
C PHE A 85 -11.84 -1.35 -3.56
N GLY A 86 -11.60 -2.59 -3.98
CA GLY A 86 -12.56 -3.42 -4.73
C GLY A 86 -13.58 -4.14 -3.86
#